data_AF-A0ABD1HCE5-F1
#
_entry.id   AF-A0ABD1HCE5-F1
#
_cell.length_a   1.000
_cell.length_b   1.000
_cell.length_c   1.000
_cell.angle_alpha   90.00
_cell.angle_beta   90.00
_cell.angle_gamma   90.00
#
_symmetry.space_group_name_H-M   'P 1'
#
loop_
_entity.id
_entity.type
_entity.pdbx_description
1 polymer ?
#
loop_
_entity_poly.entity_id
_entity_poly.type
_entity_poly.pdbx_seq_one_letter_code
_entity_poly.pdbx_strand_id
1 'polypeptide(L)' 'MEWSELPRQLPEREGSSSGGGCFQMPLHYPKYTAEDYKSMPGWKLDRLLLEYGLPFIGTDDQRRKFAMGAFLWPH' A
#
# COMPACT_ATOMS: atom_id res chain seq x y z
N MET A 1 -47.05 7.10 -15.37
CA MET A 1 -46.99 6.83 -13.92
C MET A 1 -47.37 5.38 -13.69
N GLU A 2 -46.83 4.78 -12.64
CA GLU A 2 -47.14 3.42 -12.13
C GLU A 2 -46.17 2.32 -12.61
N TRP A 3 -44.99 2.30 -11.97
CA TRP A 3 -44.07 1.15 -11.90
C TRP A 3 -43.84 0.81 -10.41
N SER A 4 -44.91 0.81 -9.61
CA SER A 4 -44.83 0.90 -8.15
C SER A 4 -44.91 -0.44 -7.43
N GLU A 5 -44.50 -1.58 -8.01
CA GLU A 5 -44.59 -2.82 -7.24
C GLU A 5 -43.66 -3.94 -7.74
N LEU A 6 -42.41 -3.94 -7.25
CA LEU A 6 -41.64 -5.18 -7.11
C LEU A 6 -40.93 -5.19 -5.75
N PRO A 7 -41.07 -6.28 -4.95
CA PRO A 7 -40.52 -6.37 -3.61
C PRO A 7 -38.98 -6.42 -3.67
N ARG A 8 -38.34 -5.51 -2.94
CA ARG A 8 -36.88 -5.52 -2.77
C ARG A 8 -36.46 -6.67 -1.88
N GLN A 9 -36.18 -7.84 -2.47
CA GLN A 9 -35.29 -8.82 -1.85
C GLN A 9 -34.06 -8.97 -2.74
N LEU A 10 -32.97 -8.33 -2.33
CA LEU A 10 -31.62 -8.69 -2.77
C LEU A 10 -31.01 -9.57 -1.66
N PRO A 11 -30.44 -10.74 -2.00
CA PRO A 11 -29.82 -11.62 -1.02
C PRO A 11 -28.59 -10.96 -0.38
N GLU A 12 -28.37 -11.30 0.88
CA GLU A 12 -27.29 -10.81 1.73
C GLU A 12 -25.92 -10.97 1.07
N ARG A 13 -25.14 -9.88 1.09
CA ARG A 13 -23.75 -9.91 0.62
C ARG A 13 -22.92 -10.70 1.62
N GLU A 14 -22.65 -11.96 1.32
CA GLU A 14 -21.48 -12.65 1.87
C GLU A 14 -20.25 -11.88 1.41
N GLY A 15 -19.68 -11.10 2.33
CA GLY A 15 -18.38 -10.47 2.18
C GLY A 15 -17.31 -11.56 2.18
N SER A 16 -17.05 -12.11 0.99
CA SER A 16 -15.86 -12.90 0.72
C SER A 16 -14.65 -12.16 1.27
N SER A 17 -14.03 -12.74 2.30
CA SER A 17 -12.79 -12.29 2.90
C SER A 17 -11.68 -12.44 1.86
N SER A 18 -11.54 -11.44 0.99
CA SER A 18 -10.39 -11.32 0.12
C SER A 18 -9.25 -10.78 0.98
N GLY A 19 -8.20 -11.59 1.15
CA GLY A 19 -6.91 -11.20 1.74
C GLY A 19 -6.17 -10.21 0.83
N GLY A 20 -6.80 -9.09 0.50
CA GLY A 20 -6.17 -7.95 -0.12
C GLY A 20 -5.59 -7.09 0.98
N GLY A 21 -4.26 -6.93 1.01
CA GLY A 21 -3.59 -5.98 1.88
C GLY A 21 -4.29 -4.64 1.77
N CYS A 22 -5.03 -4.27 2.82
CA CYS A 22 -5.65 -2.97 2.89
C CYS A 22 -4.51 -1.95 2.92
N PHE A 23 -4.53 -1.02 1.98
CA PHE A 23 -3.69 0.17 2.07
C PHE A 23 -4.16 0.95 3.32
N GLN A 24 -3.51 0.68 4.45
CA GLN A 24 -3.74 1.46 5.66
C GLN A 24 -3.06 2.79 5.45
N MET A 25 -3.86 3.86 5.31
CA MET A 25 -3.34 5.20 5.12
C MET A 25 -2.37 5.55 6.28
N PRO A 26 -1.04 5.56 6.06
CA PRO A 26 -0.10 5.76 7.14
C PRO A 26 -0.13 7.24 7.50
N LEU A 27 -0.61 7.57 8.69
CA LEU A 27 -0.59 8.96 9.19
C LEU A 27 0.86 9.47 9.42
N HIS A 28 1.84 8.56 9.42
CA HIS A 28 3.24 8.84 9.70
C HIS A 28 4.13 8.45 8.53
N TYR A 29 4.54 9.46 7.77
CA TYR A 29 5.54 9.30 6.73
C TYR A 29 6.88 8.82 7.34
N PRO A 30 7.63 7.94 6.67
CA PRO A 30 8.87 7.41 7.21
C PRO A 30 9.92 8.52 7.24
N LYS A 31 10.33 8.94 8.43
CA LYS A 31 11.41 9.93 8.61
C LYS A 31 12.78 9.25 8.65
N TYR A 32 13.06 8.40 7.67
CA TYR A 32 14.36 7.75 7.54
C TYR A 32 15.31 8.65 6.74
N THR A 33 16.58 8.69 7.15
CA THR A 33 17.63 9.41 6.41
C THR A 33 18.14 8.59 5.22
N ALA A 34 18.89 9.20 4.31
CA ALA A 34 19.51 8.48 3.20
C ALA A 34 20.48 7.38 3.68
N GLU A 35 21.13 7.56 4.83
CA GLU A 35 22.01 6.55 5.44
C GLU A 35 21.21 5.38 6.02
N ASP A 36 20.04 5.64 6.58
CA ASP A 36 19.13 4.60 7.05
C ASP A 36 18.69 3.71 5.88
N TYR A 37 18.28 4.28 4.74
CA TYR A 37 17.91 3.50 3.56
C TYR A 37 19.05 2.67 2.97
N LYS A 38 20.29 3.15 3.05
CA LYS A 38 21.48 2.40 2.61
C LYS A 38 21.81 1.23 3.53
N SER A 39 21.60 1.42 4.83
CA SER A 39 21.87 0.40 5.86
C SER A 39 20.69 -0.56 6.06
N MET A 40 19.51 -0.19 5.55
CA MET A 40 18.29 -0.96 5.69
C MET A 40 18.33 -2.24 4.83
N PRO A 41 18.03 -3.41 5.41
CA PRO A 41 18.00 -4.64 4.63
C PRO A 41 16.81 -4.66 3.66
N GLY A 42 17.00 -5.34 2.52
CA GLY A 42 16.03 -5.43 1.42
C GLY A 42 14.61 -5.81 1.79
N TRP A 43 14.46 -6.72 2.75
CA TRP A 43 13.16 -7.17 3.25
C TRP A 43 12.40 -6.06 3.98
N LYS A 44 13.12 -5.15 4.67
CA LYS A 44 12.51 -4.03 5.38
C LYS A 44 12.10 -2.93 4.40
N LEU A 45 12.86 -2.74 3.32
CA LEU A 45 12.46 -1.85 2.21
C LEU A 45 11.23 -2.40 1.48
N ASP A 46 11.20 -3.70 1.20
CA ASP A 46 10.07 -4.33 0.51
C ASP A 46 8.80 -4.21 1.35
N ARG A 47 8.90 -4.51 2.66
CA ARG A 47 7.81 -4.33 3.61
C ARG A 47 7.36 -2.88 3.70
N LEU A 48 8.28 -1.92 3.80
CA LEU A 48 7.96 -0.49 3.82
C LEU A 48 7.19 -0.13 2.55
N LEU A 49 7.74 -0.45 1.38
CA LEU A 49 7.10 -0.17 0.11
C LEU A 49 5.70 -0.80 -0.01
N LEU A 50 5.51 -2.03 0.47
CA LEU A 50 4.20 -2.68 0.54
C LEU A 50 3.22 -1.97 1.48
N GLU A 51 3.67 -1.52 2.65
CA GLU A 51 2.86 -0.73 3.60
C GLU A 51 2.40 0.60 2.96
N TYR A 52 3.20 1.17 2.05
CA TYR A 52 2.86 2.37 1.29
C TYR A 52 2.20 2.08 -0.08
N GLY A 53 1.81 0.83 -0.37
CA GLY A 53 1.13 0.48 -1.62
C GLY A 53 2.00 0.65 -2.87
N LEU A 54 3.33 0.61 -2.71
CA LEU A 54 4.35 0.77 -3.75
C LEU A 54 5.13 -0.55 -3.97
N PRO A 55 4.49 -1.68 -4.30
CA PRO A 55 5.20 -2.94 -4.48
C PRO A 55 6.32 -2.81 -5.53
N PHE A 56 7.55 -3.17 -5.15
CA PHE A 56 8.73 -3.03 -6.00
C PHE A 56 9.35 -4.38 -6.32
N ILE A 57 9.39 -4.71 -7.61
CA ILE A 57 10.00 -5.93 -8.13
C ILE A 57 11.29 -5.53 -8.86
N GLY A 58 12.44 -5.84 -8.27
CA GLY A 58 13.75 -5.52 -8.84
C GLY A 58 14.89 -5.92 -7.91
N THR A 59 16.12 -5.50 -8.24
CA THR A 59 17.29 -5.75 -7.39
C THR A 59 17.27 -4.90 -6.13
N ASP A 60 18.01 -5.33 -5.09
CA ASP A 60 18.09 -4.62 -3.81
C ASP A 60 18.58 -3.18 -3.96
N ASP A 61 19.53 -2.95 -4.87
CA ASP A 61 20.08 -1.62 -5.15
C ASP A 61 19.05 -0.69 -5.80
N GLN A 62 18.26 -1.21 -6.74
CA GLN A 62 17.18 -0.44 -7.36
C GLN A 62 16.05 -0.17 -6.37
N ARG A 63 15.72 -1.14 -5.50
CA ARG A 63 14.72 -0.96 -4.44
C ARG A 63 15.11 0.15 -3.47
N ARG A 64 16.39 0.21 -3.11
CA ARG A 64 16.96 1.29 -2.28
C ARG A 64 16.83 2.65 -2.96
N LYS A 65 17.22 2.76 -4.23
CA LYS A 65 17.09 4.02 -4.99
C LYS A 65 15.63 4.45 -5.13
N PHE A 66 14.73 3.49 -5.37
CA PHE A 66 13.29 3.75 -5.47
C PHE A 66 12.71 4.22 -4.13
N ALA A 67 13.01 3.53 -3.02
CA ALA A 67 12.58 3.95 -1.69
C ALA A 67 13.15 5.31 -1.29
N MET A 68 14.43 5.57 -1.57
CA MET A 68 15.01 6.89 -1.35
C MET A 68 14.29 7.96 -2.18
N GLY A 69 14.02 7.74 -3.46
CA GLY A 69 13.28 8.70 -4.30
C GLY A 69 11.81 8.87 -3.89
N ALA A 70 11.19 7.82 -3.36
CA ALA A 70 9.81 7.86 -2.91
C ALA A 70 9.67 8.60 -1.59
N PHE A 71 10.59 8.39 -0.63
CA PHE A 71 10.46 8.86 0.75
C PHE A 71 11.42 9.99 1.16
N LEU A 72 12.56 10.19 0.50
CA LEU A 72 13.40 11.39 0.68
C LEU A 72 12.95 12.46 -0.31
N TRP A 73 11.95 13.25 0.09
CA TRP A 73 11.63 14.48 -0.61
C TRP A 73 12.67 15.57 -0.30
N PRO A 74 13.27 16.23 -1.31
CA PRO A 74 14.04 17.44 -1.08
C PRO A 74 13.08 18.54 -0.58
N HIS A 75 13.47 19.23 0.49
CA HIS A 75 12.74 20.41 0.98
C HIS A 75 12.95 21.59 0.03
#